data_AF-A0A1V6AY91-F1
#
_entry.id   AF-A0A1V6AY91-F1
#
_cell.length_a   1.000
_cell.length_b   1.000
_cell.length_c   1.000
_cell.angle_alpha   90.00
_cell.angle_beta   90.00
_cell.angle_gamma   90.00
#
_symmetry.space_group_name_H-M   'P 1'
#
loop_
_entity.id
_entity.type
_entity.pdbx_description
1 polymer ?
#
loop_
_entity_poly.entity_id
_entity_poly.type
_entity_poly.pdbx_seq_one_letter_code
_entity_poly.pdbx_strand_id
1 'polypeptide(L)'
;MPDYRVKISETQDEDLEYHHYLVTAKDEKEARAFTMKFMERFIDDDNDPEIIENGYTFYNKAVIVRLESIKETTKEKFKDFLLKIHTINMA
;
A
#
# COMPACT_ATOMS: atom_id res chain seq x y z
N MET A 1 -14.81 14.24 -1.39
CA MET A 1 -13.40 13.89 -1.15
C MET A 1 -13.01 12.90 -2.22
N PRO A 2 -11.93 13.15 -2.98
CA PRO A 2 -11.43 12.23 -4.00
C PRO A 2 -10.98 10.89 -3.40
N ASP A 3 -10.94 9.87 -4.25
CA ASP A 3 -10.39 8.56 -3.92
C ASP A 3 -9.00 8.41 -4.56
N TYR A 4 -8.10 7.73 -3.88
CA TYR A 4 -6.75 7.45 -4.34
C TYR A 4 -6.48 5.96 -4.29
N ARG A 5 -5.98 5.40 -5.40
CA ARG A 5 -5.39 4.07 -5.42
C ARG A 5 -3.96 4.19 -4.94
N VAL A 6 -3.66 3.46 -3.87
CA VAL A 6 -2.34 3.33 -3.30
C VAL A 6 -1.78 1.95 -3.67
N LYS A 7 -0.51 1.91 -4.06
CA LYS A 7 0.26 0.67 -4.24
C LYS A 7 1.35 0.64 -3.17
N ILE A 8 1.39 -0.44 -2.40
CA ILE A 8 2.43 -0.72 -1.41
C ILE A 8 3.17 -1.99 -1.86
N SER A 9 4.48 -2.05 -1.66
CA SER A 9 5.26 -3.27 -1.75
C SER A 9 5.58 -3.80 -0.37
N GLU A 10 5.59 -5.12 -0.24
CA GLU A 10 6.07 -5.84 0.93
C GLU A 10 7.18 -6.80 0.47
N THR A 11 8.32 -6.75 1.15
CA THR A 11 9.43 -7.68 0.89
C THR A 11 9.72 -8.45 2.16
N GLN A 12 9.58 -9.78 2.09
CA GLN A 12 9.91 -10.71 3.17
C GLN A 12 10.65 -11.90 2.57
N ASP A 13 11.78 -12.30 3.18
CA ASP A 13 12.54 -13.49 2.77
C ASP A 13 12.83 -13.58 1.24
N GLU A 14 13.12 -12.43 0.62
CA GLU A 14 13.33 -12.23 -0.84
C GLU A 14 12.07 -12.26 -1.71
N ASP A 15 10.91 -12.61 -1.16
CA ASP A 15 9.63 -12.55 -1.86
C ASP A 15 9.09 -11.11 -1.86
N LEU A 16 8.71 -10.62 -3.04
CA LEU A 16 8.15 -9.29 -3.25
C LEU A 16 6.67 -9.38 -3.61
N GLU A 17 5.83 -8.88 -2.71
CA GLU A 17 4.39 -8.78 -2.91
C GLU A 17 3.96 -7.33 -3.14
N TYR A 18 2.83 -7.17 -3.84
CA TYR A 18 2.24 -5.86 -4.08
C TYR A 18 0.80 -5.81 -3.61
N HIS A 19 0.54 -4.83 -2.74
CA HIS A 19 -0.76 -4.58 -2.16
C HIS A 19 -1.39 -3.33 -2.76
N HIS A 20 -2.70 -3.38 -2.97
CA HIS A 20 -3.47 -2.28 -3.55
C HIS A 20 -4.60 -1.87 -2.63
N TYR A 21 -4.59 -0.59 -2.23
CA TYR A 21 -5.59 -0.04 -1.31
C TYR A 21 -6.30 1.17 -1.93
N LEU A 22 -7.51 1.42 -1.45
CA LEU A 22 -8.28 2.62 -1.75
C LEU A 22 -8.27 3.53 -0.53
N VAL A 23 -7.82 4.77 -0.70
CA VAL A 23 -7.77 5.79 0.35
C VAL A 23 -8.63 6.97 -0.08
N THR A 24 -9.62 7.34 0.73
CA THR A 24 -10.41 8.57 0.52
C THR A 24 -9.79 9.71 1.33
N ALA A 25 -9.38 10.78 0.65
CA ALA A 25 -8.68 11.92 1.26
C ALA A 25 -9.04 13.23 0.55
N LYS A 26 -8.65 14.37 1.10
CA LYS A 26 -8.87 15.70 0.51
C LYS A 26 -7.94 15.98 -0.66
N ASP A 27 -6.70 15.52 -0.56
CA ASP A 27 -5.64 15.67 -1.56
C ASP A 27 -4.64 14.50 -1.48
N GLU A 28 -3.70 14.44 -2.42
CA GLU A 28 -2.68 13.39 -2.49
C GLU A 28 -1.75 13.39 -1.26
N LYS A 29 -1.50 14.57 -0.67
CA LYS A 29 -0.64 14.71 0.53
C LYS A 29 -1.30 14.07 1.74
N GLU A 30 -2.60 14.28 1.94
CA GLU A 30 -3.38 13.63 2.99
C GLU A 30 -3.50 12.12 2.74
N ALA A 31 -3.69 11.69 1.48
CA ALA A 31 -3.67 10.27 1.12
C ALA A 31 -2.33 9.61 1.47
N ARG A 32 -1.19 10.27 1.19
CA ARG A 32 0.14 9.81 1.58
C ARG A 32 0.28 9.71 3.09
N ALA A 33 -0.18 10.72 3.83
CA ALA A 33 -0.11 10.71 5.28
C ALA A 33 -0.93 9.57 5.91
N PHE A 34 -2.14 9.31 5.41
CA PHE A 34 -2.95 8.17 5.86
C PHE A 34 -2.30 6.84 5.52
N THR A 35 -1.71 6.74 4.33
CA THR A 35 -0.98 5.54 3.90
C THR A 35 0.23 5.27 4.79
N MET A 36 1.06 6.27 5.08
CA MET A 36 2.22 6.11 5.97
C MET A 36 1.78 5.67 7.38
N LYS A 37 0.69 6.22 7.93
CA LYS A 37 0.14 5.79 9.22
C LYS A 37 -0.42 4.36 9.21
N PHE A 38 -0.98 3.95 8.08
CA PHE A 38 -1.40 2.55 7.91
C PHE A 38 -0.17 1.64 7.85
N MET A 39 0.85 2.00 7.09
CA MET A 39 2.08 1.22 6.99
C MET A 39 2.84 1.13 8.30
N GLU A 40 2.78 2.12 9.19
CA GLU A 40 3.36 2.04 10.55
C GLU A 40 2.79 0.85 11.35
N ARG A 41 1.56 0.42 11.05
CA ARG A 41 0.88 -0.73 11.66
C ARG A 41 0.60 -1.83 10.64
N PHE A 42 1.46 -1.94 9.63
CA PHE A 42 1.30 -2.98 8.62
C PHE A 42 1.43 -4.38 9.24
N ILE A 43 2.34 -4.49 10.22
CA ILE A 43 2.53 -5.68 11.04
C ILE A 43 2.21 -5.33 12.49
N ASP A 44 1.06 -5.75 12.98
CA ASP A 44 0.56 -5.39 14.33
C ASP A 44 1.41 -5.97 15.48
N ASP A 45 2.16 -7.05 15.23
CA ASP A 45 2.98 -7.76 16.24
C ASP A 45 4.36 -7.13 16.46
N ASP A 46 4.78 -6.18 15.61
CA ASP A 46 5.99 -5.40 15.81
C ASP A 46 5.68 -4.08 16.52
N ASN A 47 6.28 -3.88 17.70
CA ASN A 47 6.00 -2.73 18.54
C ASN A 47 6.87 -1.50 18.22
N ASP A 48 7.95 -1.66 17.44
CA ASP A 48 8.89 -0.56 17.14
C ASP A 48 9.43 -0.65 15.71
N PRO A 49 8.58 -0.43 14.69
CA PRO A 49 9.02 -0.43 13.30
C PRO A 49 9.93 0.76 12.98
N GLU A 50 11.02 0.50 12.26
CA GLU A 50 11.94 1.56 11.84
C GLU A 50 11.40 2.29 10.60
N ILE A 51 11.40 3.63 10.62
CA ILE A 51 11.03 4.46 9.47
C ILE A 51 12.13 4.41 8.41
N ILE A 52 11.76 4.19 7.15
CA ILE A 52 12.66 4.26 5.99
C ILE A 52 12.10 5.22 4.93
N GLU A 53 12.86 5.41 3.84
CA GLU A 53 12.37 6.19 2.71
C GLU A 53 11.07 5.59 2.14
N ASN A 54 10.00 6.39 2.16
CA ASN A 54 8.67 6.01 1.69
C ASN A 54 8.08 4.76 2.38
N GLY A 55 8.49 4.40 3.59
CA GLY A 55 8.01 3.15 4.19
C GLY A 55 8.46 2.89 5.61
N TYR A 56 8.31 1.64 6.02
CA TYR A 56 8.75 1.11 7.31
C TYR A 56 9.45 -0.22 7.09
N THR A 57 10.26 -0.60 8.07
CA THR A 57 10.83 -1.94 8.17
C THR A 57 10.60 -2.53 9.55
N PHE A 58 10.36 -3.83 9.58
CA PHE A 58 9.92 -4.57 10.75
C PHE A 58 10.91 -5.69 11.06
N TYR A 59 10.91 -6.13 12.32
CA TYR A 59 11.69 -7.27 12.81
C TYR A 59 13.16 -7.24 12.38
N ASN A 60 13.88 -6.16 12.71
CA ASN A 60 15.29 -5.97 12.33
C ASN A 60 15.55 -6.15 10.82
N LYS A 61 14.69 -5.56 9.99
CA LYS A 61 14.80 -5.60 8.51
C LYS A 61 14.43 -6.92 7.84
N ALA A 62 13.77 -7.82 8.57
CA ALA A 62 13.22 -9.05 7.97
C ALA A 62 12.03 -8.76 7.05
N VAL A 63 11.24 -7.72 7.35
CA VAL A 63 10.15 -7.27 6.46
C VAL A 63 10.32 -5.80 6.13
N ILE A 64 10.15 -5.45 4.85
CA ILE A 64 10.26 -4.09 4.34
C ILE A 64 8.97 -3.73 3.61
N VAL A 65 8.29 -2.66 4.04
CA VAL A 65 7.03 -2.20 3.45
C VAL A 65 7.23 -0.79 2.89
N ARG A 66 6.98 -0.59 1.58
CA ARG A 66 7.17 0.71 0.91
C ARG A 66 5.95 1.17 0.14
N LEU A 67 5.72 2.47 0.15
CA LEU A 67 4.79 3.16 -0.74
C LEU A 67 5.40 3.28 -2.14
N GLU A 68 4.80 2.60 -3.11
CA GLU A 68 5.24 2.57 -4.51
C GLU A 68 4.58 3.68 -5.35
N SER A 69 3.27 3.90 -5.16
CA SER A 69 2.56 4.95 -5.90
C SER A 69 1.24 5.34 -5.25
N ILE A 70 0.82 6.59 -5.49
CA ILE A 70 -0.51 7.11 -5.20
C ILE A 70 -1.05 7.70 -6.50
N LYS A 71 -2.29 7.34 -6.87
CA LYS A 71 -2.96 7.87 -8.06
C LYS A 71 -4.42 8.14 -7.78
N GLU A 72 -4.92 9.32 -8.16
CA GLU A 72 -6.35 9.62 -8.07
C GLU A 72 -7.17 8.60 -8.88
N THR A 73 -8.33 8.21 -8.35
CA THR A 73 -9.21 7.19 -8.91
C THR A 73 -10.66 7.40 -8.44
N THR A 74 -11.53 6.42 -8.70
CA THR A 74 -12.86 6.30 -8.09
C THR A 74 -13.04 4.88 -7.53
N LYS A 75 -13.97 4.70 -6.60
CA LYS A 75 -14.39 3.37 -6.10
C LYS A 75 -14.67 2.37 -7.23
N GLU A 76 -15.39 2.78 -8.27
CA GLU A 76 -15.73 1.91 -9.41
C GLU A 76 -14.48 1.49 -10.19
N LYS A 77 -13.62 2.47 -10.57
CA LYS A 77 -12.36 2.19 -11.27
C LYS A 77 -11.42 1.31 -10.44
N PHE A 78 -11.42 1.46 -9.13
CA PHE A 78 -10.63 0.62 -8.23
C PHE A 78 -11.16 -0.82 -8.17
N LYS A 79 -12.48 -1.02 -8.08
CA LYS A 79 -13.10 -2.35 -8.16
C LYS A 79 -12.79 -3.05 -9.49
N ASP A 80 -12.92 -2.34 -10.60
CA ASP A 80 -12.58 -2.88 -11.92
C ASP A 80 -11.10 -3.25 -12.02
N PHE A 81 -10.23 -2.45 -11.42
CA PHE A 81 -8.81 -2.75 -11.33
C PHE A 81 -8.55 -4.01 -10.52
N LEU A 82 -9.16 -4.15 -9.33
CA LEU A 82 -9.03 -5.34 -8.50
C LEU A 82 -9.54 -6.60 -9.22
N LEU A 83 -10.66 -6.49 -9.94
CA LEU A 83 -11.19 -7.61 -10.72
C LEU A 83 -10.19 -8.04 -11.80
N LYS A 84 -9.60 -7.08 -12.52
CA LYS A 84 -8.62 -7.37 -13.58
C LYS A 84 -7.38 -8.10 -13.07
N ILE A 85 -6.84 -7.73 -11.91
CA ILE A 85 -5.63 -8.39 -11.37
C ILE A 85 -5.91 -9.79 -10.82
N HIS A 86 -7.15 -10.08 -10.39
CA HIS A 86 -7.55 -11.39 -9.87
C HIS A 86 -8.25 -12.28 -10.91
N THR A 87 -8.42 -11.79 -12.14
CA THR A 87 -9.03 -12.57 -13.23
C THR A 87 -7.94 -13.05 -14.16
N ILE A 88 -7.78 -14.37 -14.28
CA ILE A 88 -6.95 -14.97 -15.33
C ILE A 88 -7.76 -14.91 -16.63
N ASN A 89 -7.45 -13.96 -17.49
CA ASN A 89 -8.01 -13.93 -18.84
C ASN A 89 -7.13 -14.76 -19.77
N MET A 90 -7.59 -15.96 -20.15
CA MET A 90 -6.90 -16.85 -21.11
C MET A 90 -7.43 -16.70 -22.55
N ALA A 91 -8.22 -15.65 -22.84
CA ALA A 91 -8.76 -15.37 -24.16
C ALA A 91 -7.75 -14.73 -25.11
#